data_AF-A0A4R2C3Z1-F1
#
_entry.id   AF-A0A4R2C3Z1-F1
#
_cell.length_a   1.000
_cell.length_b   1.000
_cell.length_c   1.000
_cell.angle_alpha   90.00
_cell.angle_beta   90.00
_cell.angle_gamma   90.00
#
_symmetry.space_group_name_H-M   'P 1'
#
loop_
_entity.id
_entity.type
_entity.pdbx_description
1 polymer ?
#
loop_
_entity_poly.entity_id
_entity_poly.type
_entity_poly.pdbx_seq_one_letter_code
_entity_poly.pdbx_strand_id
1 'polypeptide(L)'
;MPNESVPVAGEAMPANLSRRFFLSRMGGVAAASALAAAPVAAASGPEENPELLRLGARFEAAHADYFATSERVSELQPVFRAMAPTIPPEIVGSEFDRFNGWGYGDIYRDPASPKVEDMKGADGRRMLVISSHALERHFKGEKMPKGIERLYRLAFDFEGATDAALQSSGLATALQEHHNADGTLRRVIYDMSQTRARTPAGLGIKVRATAAYAALGADERFSASLWLAKSMWGDLEEGEVL
;
A
#
# COMPACT_ATOMS: atom_id res chain seq x y z
N MET A 1 2.24 -52.33 41.02
CA MET A 1 2.87 -51.76 39.82
C MET A 1 2.15 -52.29 38.60
N PRO A 2 1.50 -51.39 37.85
CA PRO A 2 1.63 -51.45 36.40
C PRO A 2 1.79 -50.06 35.76
N ASN A 3 2.76 -50.01 34.84
CA ASN A 3 3.10 -49.07 33.77
C ASN A 3 2.15 -47.89 33.48
N GLU A 4 2.69 -46.68 33.63
CA GLU A 4 2.26 -45.47 32.93
C GLU A 4 2.52 -45.64 31.42
N SER A 5 1.47 -45.76 30.62
CA SER A 5 1.55 -45.54 29.18
C SER A 5 1.49 -44.04 28.90
N VAL A 6 2.65 -43.45 28.62
CA VAL A 6 2.78 -42.13 28.01
C VAL A 6 2.20 -42.18 26.60
N PRO A 7 1.19 -41.38 26.23
CA PRO A 7 0.78 -41.28 24.83
C PRO A 7 1.84 -40.51 24.04
N VAL A 8 2.31 -41.15 22.97
CA VAL A 8 3.20 -40.63 21.93
C VAL A 8 2.58 -39.37 21.30
N ALA A 9 3.35 -38.29 21.28
CA ALA A 9 3.07 -37.08 20.50
C ALA A 9 3.25 -37.40 19.02
N GLY A 10 2.19 -37.85 18.37
CA GLY A 10 2.24 -38.23 16.96
C GLY A 10 0.95 -38.84 16.46
N GLU A 11 -0.17 -38.11 16.52
CA GLU A 11 -1.31 -38.37 15.65
C GLU A 11 -2.26 -37.17 15.60
N ALA A 12 -2.82 -36.93 14.40
CA ALA A 12 -3.77 -35.89 14.01
C ALA A 12 -3.22 -34.52 13.53
N MET A 13 -2.36 -34.53 12.50
CA MET A 13 -2.48 -33.50 11.45
C MET A 13 -3.67 -33.88 10.55
N PRO A 14 -4.72 -33.06 10.41
CA PRO A 14 -5.75 -33.33 9.43
C PRO A 14 -5.14 -33.21 8.03
N ALA A 15 -5.17 -34.30 7.27
CA ALA A 15 -4.68 -34.42 5.88
C ALA A 15 -5.44 -33.55 4.85
N ASN A 16 -6.24 -32.58 5.31
CA ASN A 16 -6.95 -31.62 4.47
C ASN A 16 -7.02 -30.27 5.20
N LEU A 17 -5.95 -29.48 5.08
CA LEU A 17 -5.97 -28.06 5.46
C LEU A 17 -6.89 -27.31 4.49
N SER A 18 -8.17 -27.25 4.81
CA SER A 18 -9.14 -26.47 4.04
C SER A 18 -8.70 -25.00 3.91
N ARG A 19 -8.69 -24.45 2.68
CA ARG A 19 -8.31 -23.06 2.34
C ARG A 19 -8.88 -22.00 3.29
N ARG A 20 -10.09 -22.22 3.83
CA ARG A 20 -10.76 -21.33 4.79
C ARG A 20 -10.13 -21.33 6.19
N PHE A 21 -9.55 -22.44 6.64
CA PHE A 21 -8.94 -22.57 7.95
C PHE A 21 -7.54 -21.95 8.03
N PHE A 22 -6.79 -21.92 6.92
CA PHE A 22 -5.49 -21.23 6.89
C PHE A 22 -5.66 -19.71 6.86
N LEU A 23 -6.58 -19.20 6.03
CA LEU A 23 -6.91 -17.77 5.96
C LEU A 23 -7.48 -17.24 7.29
N SER A 24 -8.26 -18.05 8.02
CA SER A 24 -8.78 -17.65 9.34
C SER A 24 -7.72 -17.63 10.44
N ARG A 25 -6.63 -18.42 10.32
CA ARG A 25 -5.51 -18.43 11.29
C ARG A 25 -4.43 -17.37 11.01
N MET A 26 -4.31 -16.91 9.77
CA MET A 26 -3.44 -15.78 9.40
C MET A 26 -4.00 -14.42 9.85
N GLY A 27 -5.26 -14.35 10.28
CA GLY A 27 -5.90 -13.15 10.82
C GLY A 27 -5.51 -12.77 12.25
N GLY A 28 -4.59 -13.50 12.89
CA GLY A 28 -4.15 -13.25 14.27
C GLY A 28 -2.64 -13.12 14.37
N VAL A 29 -2.18 -11.95 14.83
CA VAL A 29 -0.77 -11.60 15.13
C VAL A 29 -0.06 -12.67 15.99
N ALA A 30 -0.81 -13.46 16.76
CA ALA A 30 -0.29 -14.51 17.63
C ALA A 30 0.27 -15.75 16.91
N ALA A 31 -0.16 -16.07 15.69
CA ALA A 31 0.36 -17.24 14.96
C ALA A 31 1.78 -17.02 14.41
N ALA A 32 2.17 -15.77 14.18
CA ALA A 32 3.50 -15.41 13.68
C ALA A 32 4.60 -15.63 14.75
N SER A 33 4.29 -15.38 16.02
CA SER A 33 5.25 -15.49 17.12
C SER A 33 5.65 -16.95 17.42
N ALA A 34 4.74 -17.91 17.22
CA ALA A 34 5.02 -19.33 17.48
C ALA A 34 5.93 -19.96 16.41
N LEU A 35 5.86 -19.48 15.16
CA LEU A 35 6.75 -19.92 14.07
C LEU A 35 8.14 -19.28 14.14
N ALA A 36 8.28 -18.14 14.82
CA ALA A 36 9.56 -17.44 14.99
C ALA A 36 10.48 -18.05 16.08
N ALA A 37 9.94 -18.90 16.96
CA ALA A 37 10.65 -19.41 18.14
C ALA A 37 11.02 -20.91 18.06
N ALA A 38 10.71 -21.60 16.96
CA ALA A 38 11.05 -23.02 16.82
C ALA A 38 12.57 -23.18 16.54
N PRO A 39 13.31 -23.99 17.31
CA PRO A 39 14.72 -24.25 17.05
C PRO A 39 14.84 -25.01 15.72
N VAL A 40 15.58 -24.44 14.77
CA VAL A 40 15.95 -25.14 13.55
C VAL A 40 17.00 -26.18 13.94
N ALA A 41 16.56 -27.42 14.16
CA ALA A 41 17.47 -28.55 14.16
C ALA A 41 18.22 -28.53 12.82
N ALA A 42 19.55 -28.47 12.87
CA ALA A 42 20.40 -28.52 11.70
C ALA A 42 20.27 -29.91 11.05
N ALA A 43 19.23 -30.08 10.26
CA ALA A 43 19.05 -31.21 9.38
C ALA A 43 19.76 -30.88 8.07
N SER A 44 20.50 -31.85 7.54
CA SER A 44 21.02 -31.89 6.17
C SER A 44 19.85 -31.93 5.17
N GLY A 45 19.08 -30.85 5.12
CA GLY A 45 17.95 -30.65 4.22
C GLY A 45 18.37 -29.89 2.97
N PRO A 46 17.45 -29.71 2.00
CA PRO A 46 17.71 -28.89 0.83
C PRO A 46 18.12 -27.48 1.26
N GLU A 47 19.21 -26.97 0.68
CA GLU A 47 19.61 -25.58 0.86
C GLU A 47 18.50 -24.67 0.34
N GLU A 48 18.12 -23.68 1.14
CA GLU A 48 17.11 -22.72 0.73
C GLU A 48 17.60 -21.91 -0.48
N ASN A 49 16.65 -21.37 -1.24
CA ASN A 49 16.94 -20.47 -2.33
C ASN A 49 17.68 -19.21 -1.81
N PRO A 50 18.95 -18.97 -2.20
CA PRO A 50 19.72 -17.83 -1.73
C PRO A 50 19.09 -16.49 -2.12
N GLU A 51 18.35 -16.46 -3.23
CA GLU A 51 17.61 -15.27 -3.64
C GLU A 51 16.45 -14.97 -2.69
N LEU A 52 15.76 -15.99 -2.18
CA LEU A 52 14.67 -15.78 -1.21
C LEU A 52 15.22 -15.25 0.13
N LEU A 53 16.38 -15.72 0.56
CA LEU A 53 17.07 -15.20 1.75
C LEU A 53 17.45 -13.72 1.56
N ARG A 54 18.02 -13.38 0.40
CA ARG A 54 18.37 -12.00 0.04
C ARG A 54 17.14 -11.09 -0.03
N LEU A 55 16.06 -11.57 -0.65
CA LEU A 55 14.79 -10.85 -0.72
C LEU A 55 14.16 -10.66 0.66
N GLY A 56 14.28 -11.64 1.57
CA GLY A 56 13.87 -11.49 2.97
C GLY A 56 14.57 -10.33 3.66
N ALA A 57 15.90 -10.23 3.54
CA ALA A 57 16.65 -9.10 4.11
C ALA A 57 16.28 -7.76 3.44
N ARG A 58 16.09 -7.75 2.12
CA ARG A 58 15.64 -6.55 1.38
C ARG A 58 14.23 -6.12 1.78
N PHE A 59 13.35 -7.06 2.10
CA PHE A 59 12.00 -6.77 2.57
C PHE A 59 12.05 -6.01 3.89
N GLU A 60 12.82 -6.49 4.88
CA GLU A 60 12.94 -5.82 6.18
C GLU A 60 13.44 -4.37 6.02
N ALA A 61 14.46 -4.17 5.17
CA ALA A 61 14.97 -2.82 4.87
C ALA A 61 13.92 -1.93 4.20
N ALA A 62 13.28 -2.41 3.12
CA ALA A 62 12.27 -1.64 2.40
C ALA A 62 11.03 -1.34 3.26
N HIS A 63 10.68 -2.25 4.16
CA HIS A 63 9.58 -2.08 5.10
C HIS A 63 9.91 -1.01 6.15
N ALA A 64 11.13 -1.01 6.69
CA ALA A 64 11.60 0.05 7.58
C ALA A 64 11.62 1.43 6.88
N ASP A 65 12.12 1.50 5.64
CA ASP A 65 12.14 2.72 4.84
C ASP A 65 10.73 3.26 4.57
N TYR A 66 9.76 2.37 4.28
CA TYR A 66 8.36 2.74 4.12
C TYR A 66 7.79 3.39 5.39
N PHE A 67 8.07 2.84 6.57
CA PHE A 67 7.61 3.42 7.83
C PHE A 67 8.25 4.78 8.12
N ALA A 68 9.57 4.90 7.93
CA ALA A 68 10.29 6.15 8.15
C ALA A 68 9.77 7.27 7.24
N THR A 69 9.55 6.97 5.96
CA THR A 69 8.98 7.94 5.01
C THR A 69 7.51 8.25 5.30
N SER A 70 6.72 7.27 5.76
CA SER A 70 5.32 7.50 6.19
C SER A 70 5.23 8.44 7.40
N GLU A 71 6.09 8.23 8.39
CA GLU A 71 6.18 9.12 9.56
C GLU A 71 6.56 10.53 9.12
N ARG A 72 7.55 10.66 8.24
CA ARG A 72 7.98 11.96 7.72
C ARG A 72 6.87 12.70 6.97
N VAL A 73 6.08 11.99 6.15
CA VAL A 73 4.89 12.58 5.51
C VAL A 73 3.90 13.06 6.56
N SER A 74 3.61 12.25 7.58
CA SER A 74 2.67 12.60 8.66
C SER A 74 3.09 13.84 9.44
N GLU A 75 4.39 14.03 9.69
CA GLU A 75 4.95 15.22 10.35
C GLU A 75 4.78 16.49 9.51
N LEU A 76 4.92 16.40 8.19
CA LEU A 76 4.92 17.55 7.28
C LEU A 76 3.53 17.93 6.78
N GLN A 77 2.57 17.00 6.82
CA GLN A 77 1.16 17.29 6.50
C GLN A 77 0.60 18.51 7.28
N PRO A 78 0.69 18.61 8.61
CA PRO A 78 0.18 19.79 9.32
C PRO A 78 0.91 21.09 8.94
N VAL A 79 2.20 21.02 8.61
CA VAL A 79 2.97 22.18 8.13
C VAL A 79 2.41 22.66 6.79
N PHE A 80 2.19 21.74 5.85
CA PHE A 80 1.53 22.07 4.59
C PHE A 80 0.13 22.65 4.80
N ARG A 81 -0.70 22.03 5.65
CA ARG A 81 -2.08 22.51 5.90
C ARG A 81 -2.14 23.92 6.47
N ALA A 82 -1.13 24.33 7.26
CA ALA A 82 -1.04 25.69 7.78
C ALA A 82 -0.70 26.73 6.69
N MET A 83 -0.10 26.31 5.58
CA MET A 83 0.33 27.16 4.46
C MET A 83 -0.60 27.06 3.24
N ALA A 84 -1.38 25.98 3.14
CA ALA A 84 -2.19 25.67 1.97
C ALA A 84 -3.22 26.79 1.71
N PRO A 85 -3.37 27.23 0.44
CA PRO A 85 -4.36 28.24 0.10
C PRO A 85 -5.78 27.69 0.30
N THR A 86 -6.70 28.57 0.69
CA THR A 86 -8.13 28.25 0.68
C THR A 86 -8.61 28.13 -0.76
N ILE A 87 -9.30 27.02 -1.07
CA ILE A 87 -9.90 26.81 -2.40
C ILE A 87 -10.95 27.90 -2.65
N PRO A 88 -10.85 28.69 -3.73
CA PRO A 88 -11.86 29.69 -4.06
C PRO A 88 -13.23 29.05 -4.31
N PRO A 89 -14.31 29.60 -3.73
CA PRO A 89 -15.66 29.04 -3.89
C PRO A 89 -16.15 29.04 -5.34
N GLU A 90 -15.59 29.88 -6.21
CA GLU A 90 -15.97 29.94 -7.63
C GLU A 90 -15.43 28.79 -8.47
N ILE A 91 -14.39 28.10 -7.99
CA ILE A 91 -13.78 26.97 -8.69
C ILE A 91 -14.06 25.63 -8.03
N VAL A 92 -14.92 25.60 -7.00
CA VAL A 92 -15.29 24.38 -6.27
C VAL A 92 -16.77 24.03 -6.44
N GLY A 93 -17.04 22.76 -6.65
CA GLY A 93 -18.37 22.18 -6.71
C GLY A 93 -18.39 20.79 -6.08
N SER A 94 -19.54 20.13 -6.15
CA SER A 94 -19.72 18.74 -5.77
C SER A 94 -19.55 17.81 -6.98
N GLU A 95 -19.28 16.52 -6.74
CA GLU A 95 -19.20 15.52 -7.81
C GLU A 95 -20.46 15.43 -8.71
N PHE A 96 -21.62 15.89 -8.24
CA PHE A 96 -22.86 15.92 -9.02
C PHE A 96 -22.95 17.14 -9.96
N ASP A 97 -22.21 18.21 -9.69
CA ASP A 97 -22.22 19.42 -10.52
C ASP A 97 -21.54 19.20 -11.86
N ARG A 98 -20.76 18.13 -12.00
CA ARG A 98 -20.10 17.69 -13.24
C ARG A 98 -21.08 17.63 -14.42
N PHE A 99 -22.33 17.26 -14.18
CA PHE A 99 -23.36 17.12 -15.21
C PHE A 99 -24.21 18.39 -15.40
N ASN A 100 -24.05 19.39 -14.54
CA ASN A 100 -24.83 20.63 -14.51
C ASN A 100 -24.05 21.84 -15.07
N GLY A 101 -23.09 21.61 -15.97
CA GLY A 101 -22.29 22.67 -16.59
C GLY A 101 -20.88 22.85 -16.03
N TRP A 102 -20.49 22.08 -15.01
CA TRP A 102 -19.10 22.00 -14.53
C TRP A 102 -18.31 20.91 -15.26
N GLY A 103 -18.45 20.85 -16.59
CA GLY A 103 -17.73 19.88 -17.43
C GLY A 103 -16.20 20.03 -17.43
N TYR A 104 -15.68 21.06 -16.74
CA TYR A 104 -14.27 21.43 -16.67
C TYR A 104 -13.61 21.14 -15.31
N GLY A 105 -14.37 20.63 -14.34
CA GLY A 105 -13.80 20.24 -13.06
C GLY A 105 -13.48 18.76 -12.98
N ASP A 106 -12.40 18.47 -12.28
CA ASP A 106 -11.95 17.13 -11.95
C ASP A 106 -12.16 16.86 -10.46
N ILE A 107 -12.22 15.58 -10.10
CA ILE A 107 -12.25 15.20 -8.69
C ILE A 107 -10.96 15.73 -8.04
N TYR A 108 -11.12 16.57 -7.03
CA TYR A 108 -10.00 17.20 -6.35
C TYR A 108 -9.33 16.18 -5.45
N ARG A 109 -8.11 15.81 -5.80
CA ARG A 109 -7.26 14.93 -5.02
C ARG A 109 -6.54 15.74 -3.97
N ASP A 110 -6.44 15.20 -2.77
CA ASP A 110 -5.72 15.82 -1.70
C ASP A 110 -4.22 15.88 -2.03
N PRO A 111 -3.64 17.09 -2.23
CA PRO A 111 -2.22 17.23 -2.55
C PRO A 111 -1.30 16.70 -1.45
N ALA A 112 -1.81 16.58 -0.22
CA ALA A 112 -1.04 16.09 0.92
C ALA A 112 -1.18 14.58 1.15
N SER A 113 -2.00 13.88 0.38
CA SER A 113 -2.30 12.47 0.61
C SER A 113 -1.28 11.55 -0.07
N PRO A 114 -0.57 10.69 0.68
CA PRO A 114 0.33 9.70 0.09
C PRO A 114 -0.40 8.62 -0.72
N LYS A 115 -1.71 8.45 -0.53
CA LYS A 115 -2.55 7.49 -1.27
C LYS A 115 -3.42 8.15 -2.34
N VAL A 116 -3.19 9.44 -2.62
CA VAL A 116 -3.94 10.20 -3.64
C VAL A 116 -5.45 10.17 -3.35
N GLU A 117 -5.81 10.34 -2.08
CA GLU A 117 -7.21 10.31 -1.65
C GLU A 117 -7.99 11.51 -2.21
N ASP A 118 -9.27 11.28 -2.53
CA ASP A 118 -10.18 12.33 -2.97
C ASP A 118 -10.57 13.23 -1.79
N MET A 119 -10.44 14.54 -1.94
CA MET A 119 -10.96 15.48 -0.95
C MET A 119 -12.48 15.44 -0.89
N LYS A 120 -13.01 15.53 0.33
CA LYS A 120 -14.44 15.53 0.59
C LYS A 120 -14.91 16.86 1.15
N GLY A 121 -16.06 17.32 0.67
CA GLY A 121 -16.74 18.49 1.21
C GLY A 121 -17.37 18.21 2.58
N ALA A 122 -17.98 19.23 3.17
CA ALA A 122 -18.67 19.11 4.46
C ALA A 122 -19.85 18.13 4.45
N ASP A 123 -20.42 17.86 3.27
CA ASP A 123 -21.49 16.88 3.03
C ASP A 123 -20.97 15.44 2.87
N GLY A 124 -19.65 15.22 2.98
CA GLY A 124 -19.00 13.93 2.81
C GLY A 124 -18.84 13.49 1.35
N ARG A 125 -19.25 14.32 0.38
CA ARG A 125 -19.14 14.03 -1.05
C ARG A 125 -17.80 14.46 -1.60
N ARG A 126 -17.39 13.86 -2.71
CA ARG A 126 -16.14 14.24 -3.37
C ARG A 126 -16.23 15.66 -3.91
N MET A 127 -15.18 16.44 -3.67
CA MET A 127 -15.05 17.78 -4.20
C MET A 127 -14.65 17.71 -5.67
N LEU A 128 -15.24 18.60 -6.46
CA LEU A 128 -14.87 18.82 -7.84
C LEU A 128 -14.25 20.21 -7.94
N VAL A 129 -13.04 20.31 -8.47
CA VAL A 129 -12.33 21.59 -8.63
C VAL A 129 -12.01 21.81 -10.09
N ILE A 130 -12.30 23.01 -10.59
CA ILE A 130 -11.91 23.42 -11.94
C ILE A 130 -10.39 23.52 -11.98
N SER A 131 -9.75 22.75 -12.87
CA SER A 131 -8.31 22.82 -13.07
C SER A 131 -7.94 23.70 -14.25
N SER A 132 -6.81 24.38 -14.16
CA SER A 132 -6.28 25.18 -15.27
C SER A 132 -6.01 24.28 -16.49
N HIS A 133 -5.48 23.08 -16.24
CA HIS A 133 -5.20 22.06 -17.26
C HIS A 133 -6.45 21.58 -18.00
N ALA A 134 -7.56 21.32 -17.29
CA ALA A 134 -8.81 20.89 -17.94
C ALA A 134 -9.37 21.98 -18.85
N LEU A 135 -9.28 23.25 -18.43
CA LEU A 135 -9.68 24.39 -19.25
C LEU A 135 -8.78 24.55 -20.49
N GLU A 136 -7.46 24.50 -20.33
CA GLU A 136 -6.52 24.54 -21.47
C GLU A 136 -6.78 23.40 -22.46
N ARG A 137 -7.01 22.19 -21.96
CA ARG A 137 -7.36 21.02 -22.75
C ARG A 137 -8.71 21.14 -23.44
N HIS A 138 -9.68 21.86 -22.86
CA HIS A 138 -10.98 22.05 -23.48
C HIS A 138 -10.91 23.06 -24.64
N PHE A 139 -10.26 24.20 -24.42
CA PHE A 139 -10.23 25.28 -25.40
C PHE A 139 -9.09 25.16 -26.43
N LYS A 140 -8.05 24.33 -26.22
CA LYS A 140 -6.97 23.99 -27.20
C LYS A 140 -6.61 25.06 -28.24
N GLY A 141 -6.16 26.22 -27.78
CA GLY A 141 -5.72 27.32 -28.65
C GLY A 141 -6.84 28.21 -29.19
N GLU A 142 -8.09 27.89 -28.90
CA GLU A 142 -9.22 28.79 -29.04
C GLU A 142 -9.26 29.81 -27.89
N LYS A 143 -9.91 30.95 -28.15
CA LYS A 143 -10.07 32.01 -27.16
C LYS A 143 -11.11 31.61 -26.12
N MET A 144 -10.71 31.55 -24.86
CA MET A 144 -11.63 31.36 -23.74
C MET A 144 -12.64 32.52 -23.64
N PRO A 145 -13.93 32.25 -23.41
CA PRO A 145 -14.89 33.29 -23.03
C PRO A 145 -14.46 34.00 -21.75
N LYS A 146 -14.76 35.30 -21.60
CA LYS A 146 -14.32 36.12 -20.45
C LYS A 146 -14.63 35.50 -19.08
N GLY A 147 -15.81 34.87 -18.94
CA GLY A 147 -16.20 34.20 -17.69
C GLY A 147 -15.32 32.99 -17.38
N ILE A 148 -14.93 32.23 -18.40
CA ILE A 148 -14.03 31.09 -18.28
C ILE A 148 -12.58 31.54 -18.05
N GLU A 149 -12.14 32.62 -18.69
CA GLU A 149 -10.82 33.20 -18.47
C GLU A 149 -10.62 33.62 -17.00
N ARG A 150 -11.67 34.13 -16.35
CA ARG A 150 -11.63 34.41 -14.90
C ARG A 150 -11.45 33.12 -14.08
N LEU A 151 -12.19 32.06 -14.39
CA LEU A 151 -12.07 30.77 -13.70
C LEU A 151 -10.71 30.14 -13.92
N TYR A 152 -10.16 30.24 -15.14
CA TYR A 152 -8.80 29.81 -15.47
C TYR A 152 -7.77 30.49 -14.58
N ARG A 153 -7.80 31.83 -14.47
CA ARG A 153 -6.84 32.56 -13.62
C ARG A 153 -6.96 32.15 -12.15
N LEU A 154 -8.20 32.02 -11.64
CA LEU A 154 -8.41 31.57 -10.26
C LEU A 154 -7.85 30.16 -10.03
N ALA A 155 -8.09 29.22 -10.95
CA ALA A 155 -7.56 27.87 -10.86
C ALA A 155 -6.03 27.86 -10.96
N PHE A 156 -5.46 28.59 -11.92
CA PHE A 156 -4.02 28.70 -12.13
C PHE A 156 -3.31 29.28 -10.89
N ASP A 157 -3.82 30.38 -10.33
CA ASP A 157 -3.25 31.01 -9.14
C ASP A 157 -3.38 30.09 -7.90
N PHE A 158 -4.52 29.40 -7.76
CA PHE A 158 -4.74 28.43 -6.69
C PHE A 158 -3.80 27.22 -6.77
N GLU A 159 -3.64 26.63 -7.95
CA GLU A 159 -2.73 25.52 -8.22
C GLU A 159 -1.29 25.93 -7.94
N GLY A 160 -0.86 27.08 -8.46
CA GLY A 160 0.49 27.62 -8.22
C GLY A 160 0.76 27.90 -6.74
N ALA A 161 -0.21 28.43 -6.00
CA ALA A 161 -0.10 28.64 -4.56
C ALA A 161 -0.06 27.32 -3.77
N THR A 162 -0.81 26.31 -4.21
CA THR A 162 -0.82 24.97 -3.61
C THR A 162 0.53 24.29 -3.81
N ASP A 163 1.08 24.34 -5.02
CA ASP A 163 2.41 23.80 -5.34
C ASP A 163 3.49 24.53 -4.54
N ALA A 164 3.44 25.85 -4.44
CA ALA A 164 4.38 26.62 -3.64
C ALA A 164 4.32 26.23 -2.15
N ALA A 165 3.12 26.00 -1.60
CA ALA A 165 2.95 25.52 -0.22
C ALA A 165 3.48 24.09 -0.03
N LEU A 166 3.24 23.19 -0.99
CA LEU A 166 3.78 21.82 -0.98
C LEU A 166 5.31 21.81 -0.97
N GLN A 167 5.93 22.63 -1.81
CA GLN A 167 7.39 22.75 -1.88
C GLN A 167 7.96 23.38 -0.61
N SER A 168 7.37 24.49 -0.15
CA SER A 168 7.88 25.24 1.01
C SER A 168 7.73 24.49 2.33
N SER A 169 6.72 23.63 2.45
CA SER A 169 6.56 22.73 3.61
C SER A 169 7.52 21.54 3.59
N GLY A 170 8.22 21.29 2.48
CA GLY A 170 9.03 20.08 2.27
C GLY A 170 8.20 18.81 2.04
N LEU A 171 6.87 18.90 2.04
CA LEU A 171 5.97 17.76 1.89
C LEU A 171 6.10 17.13 0.50
N ALA A 172 6.34 17.94 -0.54
CA ALA A 172 6.55 17.43 -1.90
C ALA A 172 7.68 16.38 -1.98
N THR A 173 8.82 16.67 -1.35
CA THR A 173 9.96 15.74 -1.31
C THR A 173 9.63 14.51 -0.48
N ALA A 174 9.00 14.66 0.68
CA ALA A 174 8.63 13.53 1.52
C ALA A 174 7.61 12.59 0.85
N LEU A 175 6.62 13.13 0.12
CA LEU A 175 5.69 12.33 -0.67
C LEU A 175 6.41 11.55 -1.77
N GLN A 176 7.35 12.19 -2.47
CA GLN A 176 8.15 11.52 -3.51
C GLN A 176 9.00 10.39 -2.93
N GLU A 177 9.65 10.60 -1.79
CA GLU A 177 10.41 9.57 -1.07
C GLU A 177 9.51 8.42 -0.62
N HIS A 178 8.34 8.74 -0.06
CA HIS A 178 7.36 7.75 0.34
C HIS A 178 6.86 6.90 -0.84
N HIS A 179 6.51 7.52 -1.97
CA HIS A 179 6.11 6.79 -3.18
C HIS A 179 7.23 5.88 -3.71
N ASN A 180 8.50 6.31 -3.61
CA ASN A 180 9.64 5.48 -3.99
C ASN A 180 9.81 4.30 -3.02
N ALA A 181 9.62 4.51 -1.72
CA ALA A 181 9.68 3.47 -0.70
C ALA A 181 8.55 2.45 -0.88
N ASP A 182 7.32 2.91 -1.10
CA ASP A 182 6.16 2.05 -1.42
C ASP A 182 6.40 1.22 -2.68
N GLY A 183 6.83 1.86 -3.77
CA GLY A 183 7.16 1.17 -5.02
C GLY A 183 8.26 0.10 -4.85
N THR A 184 9.26 0.38 -4.01
CA THR A 184 10.33 -0.56 -3.68
C THR A 184 9.81 -1.74 -2.86
N LEU A 185 9.05 -1.47 -1.80
CA LEU A 185 8.45 -2.49 -0.95
C LEU A 185 7.53 -3.42 -1.76
N ARG A 186 6.64 -2.84 -2.58
CA ARG A 186 5.74 -3.57 -3.45
C ARG A 186 6.47 -4.45 -4.46
N ARG A 187 7.59 -3.96 -5.02
CA ARG A 187 8.45 -4.74 -5.92
C ARG A 187 9.09 -5.91 -5.19
N VAL A 188 9.65 -5.72 -3.99
CA VAL A 188 10.25 -6.82 -3.22
C VAL A 188 9.22 -7.90 -2.90
N ILE A 189 8.01 -7.51 -2.48
CA ILE A 189 6.91 -8.46 -2.24
C ILE A 189 6.56 -9.25 -3.51
N TYR A 190 6.49 -8.57 -4.66
CA TYR A 190 6.26 -9.23 -5.94
C TYR A 190 7.39 -10.21 -6.29
N ASP A 191 8.65 -9.80 -6.19
CA ASP A 191 9.81 -10.65 -6.45
C ASP A 191 9.84 -11.88 -5.53
N MET A 192 9.51 -11.70 -4.25
CA MET A 192 9.34 -12.81 -3.28
C MET A 192 8.25 -13.78 -3.71
N SER A 193 7.14 -13.29 -4.27
CA SER A 193 6.06 -14.15 -4.78
C SER A 193 6.48 -14.97 -6.01
N GLN A 194 7.46 -14.49 -6.79
CA GLN A 194 7.98 -15.23 -7.95
C GLN A 194 9.11 -16.20 -7.57
N THR A 195 9.65 -16.08 -6.37
CA THR A 195 10.80 -16.87 -5.91
C THR A 195 10.33 -18.04 -5.05
N ARG A 196 10.48 -19.28 -5.53
CA ARG A 196 10.06 -20.48 -4.81
C ARG A 196 10.80 -20.64 -3.47
N ALA A 197 10.05 -20.96 -2.42
CA ALA A 197 10.60 -21.47 -1.16
C ALA A 197 10.88 -22.97 -1.28
N ARG A 198 12.07 -23.40 -0.89
CA ARG A 198 12.49 -24.83 -0.92
C ARG A 198 12.41 -25.50 0.45
N THR A 199 12.32 -24.70 1.51
CA THR A 199 12.33 -25.18 2.89
C THR A 199 11.20 -24.54 3.71
N PRO A 200 10.83 -25.14 4.85
CA PRO A 200 9.93 -24.50 5.81
C PRO A 200 10.42 -23.12 6.28
N ALA A 201 11.74 -22.90 6.35
CA ALA A 201 12.31 -21.60 6.72
C ALA A 201 12.02 -20.54 5.64
N GLY A 202 12.12 -20.89 4.35
CA GLY A 202 11.74 -20.02 3.23
C GLY A 202 10.25 -19.68 3.22
N LEU A 203 9.38 -20.65 3.53
CA LEU A 203 7.96 -20.39 3.73
C LEU A 203 7.74 -19.43 4.90
N GLY A 204 8.48 -19.59 6.00
CA GLY A 204 8.44 -18.67 7.15
C GLY A 204 8.84 -17.24 6.79
N ILE A 205 9.77 -17.03 5.85
CA ILE A 205 10.11 -15.70 5.32
C ILE A 205 8.90 -15.10 4.60
N LYS A 206 8.27 -15.85 3.69
CA LYS A 206 7.09 -15.37 2.95
C LYS A 206 5.90 -15.09 3.87
N VAL A 207 5.65 -15.92 4.88
CA VAL A 207 4.57 -15.72 5.86
C VAL A 207 4.77 -14.42 6.63
N ARG A 208 5.99 -14.16 7.13
CA ARG A 208 6.30 -12.92 7.86
C ARG A 208 6.12 -11.70 6.97
N ALA A 209 6.64 -11.73 5.75
CA ALA A 209 6.48 -10.64 4.79
C ALA A 209 5.00 -10.40 4.42
N THR A 210 4.21 -11.47 4.25
CA THR A 210 2.77 -11.39 3.99
C THR A 210 2.04 -10.70 5.14
N ALA A 211 2.32 -11.11 6.38
CA ALA A 211 1.67 -10.56 7.57
C ALA A 211 2.03 -9.07 7.78
N ALA A 212 3.32 -8.74 7.67
CA ALA A 212 3.82 -7.38 7.81
C ALA A 212 3.24 -6.45 6.74
N TYR A 213 3.30 -6.86 5.46
CA TYR A 213 2.74 -6.05 4.36
C TYR A 213 1.21 -5.90 4.47
N ALA A 214 0.49 -6.97 4.83
CA ALA A 214 -0.96 -6.91 5.01
C ALA A 214 -1.42 -6.04 6.19
N ALA A 215 -0.52 -5.72 7.13
CA ALA A 215 -0.79 -4.83 8.25
C ALA A 215 -0.77 -3.35 7.85
N LEU A 216 -0.20 -3.00 6.69
CA LEU A 216 -0.08 -1.61 6.22
C LEU A 216 -1.43 -1.01 5.78
N GLY A 217 -2.36 -1.83 5.31
CA GLY A 217 -3.66 -1.35 4.84
C GLY A 217 -4.47 -2.38 4.07
N ALA A 218 -5.67 -1.96 3.64
CA ALA A 218 -6.59 -2.84 2.92
C ALA A 218 -6.07 -3.25 1.54
N ASP A 219 -5.45 -2.33 0.80
CA ASP A 219 -4.90 -2.58 -0.53
C ASP A 219 -3.67 -3.49 -0.47
N GLU A 220 -2.82 -3.30 0.54
CA GLU A 220 -1.64 -4.11 0.79
C GLU A 220 -2.06 -5.51 1.24
N ARG A 221 -3.09 -5.64 2.08
CA ARG A 221 -3.68 -6.93 2.45
C ARG A 221 -4.24 -7.69 1.25
N PHE A 222 -4.93 -6.99 0.36
CA PHE A 222 -5.44 -7.59 -0.87
C PHE A 222 -4.30 -8.08 -1.76
N SER A 223 -3.28 -7.24 -1.96
CA SER A 223 -2.09 -7.57 -2.75
C SER A 223 -1.29 -8.74 -2.16
N ALA A 224 -1.10 -8.76 -0.83
CA ALA A 224 -0.44 -9.84 -0.09
C ALA A 224 -1.16 -11.18 -0.31
N SER A 225 -2.50 -11.15 -0.28
CA SER A 225 -3.34 -12.33 -0.51
C SER A 225 -3.25 -12.82 -1.96
N LEU A 226 -3.18 -11.92 -2.93
CA LEU A 226 -3.08 -12.28 -4.35
C LEU A 226 -1.71 -12.85 -4.73
N TRP A 227 -0.63 -12.29 -4.19
CA TRP A 227 0.72 -12.60 -4.64
C TRP A 227 1.40 -13.64 -3.76
N LEU A 228 1.57 -13.34 -2.47
CA LEU A 228 2.35 -14.20 -1.57
C LEU A 228 1.57 -15.42 -1.11
N ALA A 229 0.29 -15.26 -0.72
CA ALA A 229 -0.50 -16.42 -0.28
C ALA A 229 -0.70 -17.44 -1.41
N LYS A 230 -0.93 -16.97 -2.64
CA LYS A 230 -1.00 -17.84 -3.82
C LYS A 230 0.34 -18.51 -4.12
N SER A 231 1.45 -17.78 -4.03
CA SER A 231 2.80 -18.31 -4.26
C SER A 231 3.18 -19.42 -3.29
N MET A 232 2.93 -19.21 -1.98
CA MET A 232 3.19 -20.22 -0.95
C MET A 232 2.42 -21.53 -1.19
N TRP A 233 1.26 -21.47 -1.88
CA TRP A 233 0.45 -22.65 -2.15
C TRP A 233 1.09 -23.47 -3.27
N GLY A 234 1.59 -22.81 -4.32
CA GLY A 234 2.38 -23.47 -5.36
C GLY A 234 3.66 -24.09 -4.81
N ASP A 235 4.33 -23.43 -3.86
CA ASP A 235 5.52 -23.96 -3.20
C ASP A 235 5.24 -25.27 -2.44
N LEU A 236 4.05 -25.40 -1.84
CA LEU A 236 3.61 -26.59 -1.10
C LEU A 236 3.18 -27.72 -2.04
N GLU A 237 2.38 -27.43 -3.07
CA GLU A 237 1.89 -28.43 -4.04
C GLU A 237 3.03 -29.05 -4.86
N GLU A 238 4.06 -28.28 -5.22
CA GLU A 238 5.23 -28.79 -5.95
C GLU A 238 6.29 -29.43 -5.03
N GLY A 239 6.13 -29.32 -3.71
CA GLY A 239 7.01 -29.92 -2.70
C GLY A 239 6.66 -31.37 -2.39
N GLU A 240 5.44 -31.83 -2.70
CA GLU A 240 4.97 -33.21 -2.47
C GLU A 240 5.48 -34.23 -3.53
N VAL A 241 6.25 -33.78 -4.53
CA VAL A 241 6.76 -34.60 -5.65
C VAL A 241 8.23 -35.04 -5.46
N LEU A 242 8.82 -34.80 -4.28
CA LEU A 242 10.16 -35.28 -3.89
C LEU A 242 10.08 -36.21 -2.68
#